data_AF-A0A853T1D9-F1
#
_entry.id   AF-A0A853T1D9-F1
#
_cell.length_a   1.000
_cell.length_b   1.000
_cell.length_c   1.000
_cell.angle_alpha   90.00
_cell.angle_beta   90.00
_cell.angle_gamma   90.00
#
_symmetry.space_group_name_H-M   'P 1'
#
loop_
_entity.id
_entity.type
_entity.pdbx_description
1 polymer ?
#
loop_
_entity_poly.entity_id
_entity_poly.type
_entity_poly.pdbx_seq_one_letter_code
_entity_poly.pdbx_strand_id
1 'polypeptide(L)' 'MQVPVRELAQRGVSFRVCNNTLQGRNIDRQRVLPEAVIVPSGVTELSRLQWQEGHAYIQP' A
#
# COMPACT_ATOMS: atom_id res chain seq x y z
N MET A 1 -11.18 -8.56 17.63
CA MET A 1 -11.07 -9.01 16.22
C MET A 1 -9.74 -8.48 15.70
N GLN A 2 -8.70 -9.33 15.64
CA GLN A 2 -7.39 -8.93 15.12
C GLN A 2 -7.53 -8.76 13.61
N VAL A 3 -7.48 -7.53 13.11
CA VAL A 3 -7.31 -7.28 11.68
C VAL A 3 -5.81 -7.43 11.43
N PRO A 4 -5.33 -8.47 10.71
CA PRO A 4 -3.89 -8.74 10.57
C PRO A 4 -3.09 -7.54 10.06
N VAL A 5 -3.71 -6.71 9.23
CA VAL A 5 -3.14 -5.44 8.74
C VAL A 5 -2.81 -4.48 9.88
N ARG A 6 -3.69 -4.33 10.88
CA ARG A 6 -3.47 -3.43 12.01
C ARG A 6 -2.27 -3.87 12.86
N GLU A 7 -2.17 -5.17 13.14
CA GLU A 7 -1.06 -5.70 13.94
C GLU A 7 0.27 -5.56 13.23
N LEU A 8 0.30 -5.84 11.93
CA LEU A 8 1.50 -5.65 11.12
C LEU A 8 1.88 -4.17 11.01
N ALA A 9 0.91 -3.27 10.89
CA ALA A 9 1.16 -1.82 10.88
C ALA A 9 1.80 -1.36 12.20
N GLN A 10 1.32 -1.86 13.35
CA GLN A 10 1.92 -1.59 14.67
C GLN A 10 3.36 -2.11 14.78
N ARG A 11 3.71 -3.15 14.01
CA ARG A 11 5.07 -3.70 13.92
C ARG A 11 5.96 -2.99 12.89
N GLY A 12 5.48 -1.90 12.28
CA GLY A 12 6.23 -1.08 11.32
C GLY A 12 6.03 -1.46 9.85
N VAL A 13 5.11 -2.38 9.52
CA VAL A 13 4.79 -2.71 8.13
C VAL A 13 3.97 -1.58 7.51
N SER A 14 4.49 -0.99 6.44
CA SER A 14 3.76 0.06 5.69
C SER A 14 2.88 -0.55 4.60
N PHE A 15 1.56 -0.35 4.72
CA PHE A 15 0.61 -0.74 3.68
C PHE A 15 0.35 0.44 2.75
N ARG A 16 0.54 0.25 1.44
CA ARG A 16 0.30 1.29 0.41
C ARG A 16 -0.71 0.80 -0.61
N VAL A 17 -1.70 1.63 -0.95
CA VAL A 17 -2.79 1.30 -1.87
C VAL A 17 -2.72 2.18 -3.12
N CYS A 18 -2.82 1.56 -4.29
CA CYS A 18 -2.76 2.25 -5.59
C CYS A 18 -4.06 3.02 -5.88
N ASN A 19 -3.96 4.34 -6.02
CA ASN A 19 -5.11 5.19 -6.37
C ASN A 19 -5.72 4.84 -7.73
N ASN A 20 -4.89 4.54 -8.75
CA ASN A 20 -5.40 4.14 -10.07
C ASN A 20 -6.27 2.88 -9.98
N THR A 21 -5.92 1.94 -9.09
CA THR A 21 -6.73 0.73 -8.88
C THR A 21 -8.04 1.04 -8.16
N LEU A 22 -8.05 1.96 -7.19
CA LEU A 22 -9.29 2.40 -6.54
C LEU A 22 -10.24 3.05 -7.56
N GLN A 23 -9.73 3.97 -8.38
CA GLN A 23 -10.52 4.62 -9.43
C GLN A 23 -11.01 3.61 -10.48
N GLY A 24 -10.10 2.79 -11.02
CA GLY A 24 -10.43 1.80 -12.05
C GLY A 24 -11.39 0.70 -11.60
N ARG A 25 -11.50 0.48 -10.28
CA ARG A 25 -12.46 -0.48 -9.69
C ARG A 25 -13.65 0.18 -8.99
N ASN A 26 -13.81 1.50 -9.11
CA ASN A 26 -14.87 2.27 -8.44
C ASN A 26 -14.95 2.02 -6.91
N ILE A 27 -13.80 1.93 -6.25
CA ILE A 27 -13.71 1.73 -4.80
C ILE A 27 -13.53 3.09 -4.12
N ASP A 28 -14.46 3.41 -3.21
CA ASP A 28 -14.35 4.60 -2.38
C ASP A 28 -13.12 4.52 -1.48
N ARG A 29 -12.36 5.63 -1.40
CA ARG A 29 -11.20 5.79 -0.53
C ARG A 29 -11.55 5.57 0.95
N GLN A 30 -12.78 5.85 1.37
CA GLN A 30 -13.26 5.63 2.72
C GLN A 30 -13.34 4.14 3.11
N ARG A 31 -13.34 3.23 2.12
CA ARG A 31 -13.28 1.78 2.37
C ARG A 31 -11.86 1.28 2.63
N VAL A 32 -10.85 2.12 2.42
CA VAL A 32 -9.46 1.77 2.72
C VAL A 32 -9.25 1.82 4.23
N LEU A 33 -8.56 0.81 4.76
CA LEU A 33 -8.19 0.76 6.17
C LEU A 33 -7.37 2.01 6.56
N PRO A 34 -7.64 2.66 7.71
CA PRO A 34 -6.91 3.85 8.15
C PRO A 34 -5.39 3.65 8.26
N GLU A 35 -4.95 2.42 8.49
CA GLU A 35 -3.54 2.03 8.59
C GLU A 35 -2.80 2.05 7.25
N ALA A 36 -3.51 2.16 6.11
CA ALA A 36 -2.92 2.17 4.78
C ALA A 36 -2.83 3.57 4.18
N VAL A 37 -1.75 3.83 3.45
CA VAL A 37 -1.52 5.10 2.74
C VAL A 37 -1.91 4.94 1.28
N ILE A 38 -2.73 5.85 0.76
CA ILE A 38 -3.05 5.86 -0.67
C ILE A 38 -1.95 6.58 -1.44
N VAL A 39 -1.32 5.88 -2.38
CA VAL A 39 -0.28 6.43 -3.26
C VAL A 39 -0.85 6.68 -4.67
N PRO A 40 -0.30 7.63 -5.46
CA PRO A 40 -0.81 7.93 -6.79
C PRO A 40 -0.83 6.70 -7.72
N SER A 41 0.22 5.89 -7.69
CA SER A 41 0.39 4.71 -8.55
C SER A 41 1.21 3.65 -7.83
N GLY A 42 0.69 2.42 -7.77
CA GLY A 42 1.38 1.29 -7.12
C GLY A 42 2.68 0.90 -7.82
N VAL A 43 2.69 0.90 -9.15
CA VAL A 43 3.91 0.56 -9.92
C VAL A 43 4.98 1.63 -9.79
N THR A 44 4.60 2.91 -9.84
CA THR A 44 5.54 4.03 -9.67
C THR A 44 6.11 4.04 -8.27
N GLU A 45 5.28 3.80 -7.25
CA GLU A 45 5.73 3.70 -5.87
C GLU A 45 6.69 2.53 -5.67
N LEU A 46 6.38 1.37 -6.25
CA LEU A 46 7.25 0.21 -6.21
C LEU A 46 8.60 0.50 -6.88
N SER A 47 8.61 1.14 -8.05
CA SER A 47 9.85 1.53 -8.73
C SER A 47 10.67 2.53 -7.91
N ARG A 48 10.01 3.49 -7.25
CA ARG A 48 10.66 4.46 -6.35
C ARG A 48 11.36 3.75 -5.19
N LEU A 49 10.65 2.82 -4.54
CA LEU A 49 11.20 2.02 -3.44
C LEU A 49 12.39 1.17 -3.87
N GLN A 50 12.29 0.49 -5.02
CA GLN A 50 13.38 -0.35 -5.50
C GLN A 50 14.61 0.47 -5.94
N TRP A 51 14.41 1.43 -6.83
CA TRP A 51 15.54 2.09 -7.52
C TRP A 51 16.10 3.28 -6.77
N GLN A 52 15.26 4.04 -6.07
CA GLN A 52 15.70 5.27 -5.39
C GLN A 52 16.02 5.03 -3.92
N GLU A 53 15.29 4.14 -3.25
CA GLU A 53 15.52 3.80 -1.84
C GLU A 53 16.32 2.49 -1.66
N GLY A 54 16.54 1.73 -2.73
CA GLY A 54 17.36 0.50 -2.68
C GLY A 54 16.68 -0.69 -2.02
N HIS A 55 15.34 -0.72 -1.91
CA HIS A 55 14.61 -1.85 -1.34
C HIS A 55 14.60 -3.06 -2.27
N ALA A 56 14.62 -4.27 -1.70
CA ALA A 56 14.40 -5.49 -2.45
C ALA A 56 12.93 -5.68 -2.82
N TYR A 57 12.65 -6.21 -4.01
CA TYR A 57 11.31 -6.62 -4.42
C TYR A 57 11.09 -8.11 -4.24
N ILE A 58 9.99 -8.44 -3.58
CA ILE A 58 9.52 -9.81 -3.38
C ILE A 58 8.09 -9.88 -3.88
N GLN A 59 7.85 -10.75 -4.85
CA GLN A 59 6.51 -11.13 -5.31
C GLN A 59 6.26 -12.56 -4.82
N PRO A 60 5.42 -12.75 -3.78
CA PRO A 60 5.07 -14.08 -3.27
C PRO A 60 4.40 -14.98 -4.31
#